data_AF-A0A949JXK5-F1
#
_entry.id   AF-A0A949JXK5-F1
#
_cell.length_a   1.000
_cell.length_b   1.000
_cell.length_c   1.000
_cell.angle_alpha   90.00
_cell.angle_beta   90.00
_cell.angle_gamma   90.00
#
_symmetry.space_group_name_H-M   'P 1'
#
loop_
_entity.id
_entity.type
_entity.pdbx_description
1 polymer ?
#
loop_
_entity_poly.entity_id
_entity_poly.type
_entity_poly.pdbx_seq_one_letter_code
_entity_poly.pdbx_strand_id
1 'polypeptide(L)'
;MTDEQAPLNLEPRFNGPVYEPVQDHSRLYKQHEVIRGYMLYAYRHGSGWRTLAEIEKATGFPQASISAQLRHLRKPRFGSYAVDKRRRRDAGLWEYRVSH
;
A
#
# COMPACT_ATOMS: atom_id res chain seq x y z
N MET A 1 26.99 25.46 7.88
CA MET A 1 26.86 23.99 8.00
C MET A 1 26.02 23.72 9.23
N THR A 2 24.70 23.80 9.09
CA THR A 2 23.77 23.42 10.15
C THR A 2 23.17 22.09 9.74
N ASP A 3 23.59 21.08 10.49
CA ASP A 3 23.06 19.73 10.49
C ASP A 3 21.64 19.81 11.08
N GLU A 4 20.65 20.09 10.23
CA GLU A 4 19.25 20.08 10.62
C GLU A 4 18.77 18.63 10.59
N GLN A 5 19.07 17.91 11.66
CA GLN A 5 18.51 16.60 11.93
C GLN A 5 17.00 16.74 12.15
N ALA A 6 16.26 16.68 11.05
CA ALA A 6 14.82 16.47 11.08
C ALA A 6 14.55 15.19 11.90
N PRO A 7 13.63 15.21 12.88
CA PRO A 7 13.41 14.05 13.73
C PRO A 7 13.02 12.85 12.88
N LEU A 8 13.54 11.67 13.25
CA LEU A 8 13.19 10.34 12.73
C LEU A 8 11.73 10.01 13.05
N ASN A 9 10.80 10.81 12.52
CA ASN A 9 9.38 10.53 12.63
C ASN A 9 9.07 9.46 11.56
N LEU A 10 9.05 8.20 12.02
CA LEU A 10 8.77 6.98 11.24
C LEU A 10 7.32 6.91 10.75
N GLU A 11 6.55 8.00 10.81
CA GLU A 11 5.20 8.03 10.31
C GLU A 11 5.17 8.04 8.77
N PRO A 12 4.25 7.26 8.16
CA PRO A 12 4.04 7.25 6.71
C PRO A 12 3.75 8.65 6.15
N ARG A 13 4.76 9.31 5.55
CA ARG A 13 4.58 10.61 4.90
C ARG A 13 4.05 10.42 3.48
N PHE A 14 2.76 10.69 3.29
CA PHE A 14 2.14 10.83 1.98
C PHE A 14 2.52 12.19 1.35
N ASN A 15 2.61 12.24 0.02
CA ASN A 15 2.93 13.45 -0.72
C ASN A 15 2.23 13.49 -2.08
N GLY A 16 1.89 14.68 -2.55
CA GLY A 16 1.25 14.94 -3.84
C GLY A 16 0.86 16.42 -3.96
N PRO A 17 0.63 16.94 -5.18
CA PRO A 17 0.33 18.36 -5.41
C PRO A 17 -1.01 18.82 -4.82
N VAL A 18 -1.87 17.88 -4.41
CA VAL A 18 -3.20 18.12 -3.81
C VAL A 18 -3.30 17.44 -2.43
N TYR A 19 -2.17 17.10 -1.80
CA TYR A 19 -2.17 16.46 -0.48
C TYR A 19 -2.33 17.51 0.61
N GLU A 20 -3.41 17.40 1.40
CA GLU A 20 -3.68 18.25 2.54
C GLU A 20 -3.43 17.50 3.85
N PRO A 21 -2.31 17.73 4.57
CA PRO A 21 -1.90 16.92 5.71
C PRO A 21 -2.98 16.73 6.78
N VAL A 22 -3.74 17.77 7.10
CA VAL A 22 -4.77 17.74 8.15
C VAL A 22 -5.93 16.81 7.78
N GLN A 23 -6.30 16.75 6.50
CA GLN A 23 -7.46 16.01 6.02
C GLN A 23 -7.09 14.60 5.53
N ASP A 24 -5.93 14.48 4.88
CA ASP A 24 -5.54 13.29 4.15
C ASP A 24 -4.70 12.34 4.97
N HIS A 25 -3.95 12.81 5.97
CA HIS A 25 -3.00 11.95 6.68
C HIS A 25 -3.72 10.78 7.34
N SER A 26 -4.71 11.03 8.20
CA SER A 26 -5.45 9.98 8.92
C SER A 26 -6.16 9.01 7.98
N ARG A 27 -6.77 9.52 6.90
CA ARG A 27 -7.48 8.71 5.90
C ARG A 27 -6.51 7.82 5.12
N LEU A 28 -5.42 8.38 4.61
CA LEU A 28 -4.44 7.65 3.80
C LEU A 28 -3.62 6.67 4.66
N TYR A 29 -3.30 7.04 5.90
CA TYR A 29 -2.67 6.16 6.87
C TYR A 29 -3.56 4.94 7.12
N LYS A 30 -4.84 5.15 7.46
CA LYS A 30 -5.80 4.04 7.66
C LYS A 30 -5.93 3.16 6.43
N GLN A 31 -6.02 3.73 5.24
CA GLN A 31 -6.03 2.96 3.99
C GLN A 31 -4.78 2.10 3.83
N HIS A 32 -3.62 2.70 4.06
CA HIS A 32 -2.33 2.04 3.95
C HIS A 32 -2.21 0.85 4.92
N GLU A 33 -2.52 1.07 6.21
CA GLU A 33 -2.47 0.03 7.24
C GLU A 33 -3.39 -1.15 6.90
N VAL A 34 -4.64 -0.89 6.53
CA VAL A 34 -5.63 -1.93 6.22
C VAL A 34 -5.23 -2.74 4.99
N ILE A 35 -4.81 -2.07 3.90
CA ILE A 35 -4.38 -2.75 2.68
C ILE A 35 -3.13 -3.59 2.95
N ARG A 36 -2.16 -3.05 3.69
CA ARG A 36 -0.94 -3.78 4.07
C ARG A 36 -1.27 -5.03 4.89
N GLY A 37 -2.06 -4.86 5.95
CA GLY A 37 -2.45 -5.96 6.83
C GLY A 37 -3.18 -7.07 6.08
N TYR A 38 -4.13 -6.70 5.22
CA TYR A 38 -4.86 -7.65 4.37
C TYR A 38 -3.93 -8.45 3.43
N MET A 39 -3.03 -7.77 2.73
CA MET A 39 -2.14 -8.44 1.77
C MET A 39 -1.12 -9.36 2.46
N LEU A 40 -0.57 -8.95 3.61
CA LEU A 40 0.35 -9.77 4.39
C LEU A 40 -0.37 -10.99 5.01
N TYR A 41 -1.60 -10.82 5.48
CA TYR A 41 -2.43 -11.93 5.94
C TYR A 41 -2.68 -12.93 4.80
N ALA A 42 -3.08 -12.46 3.61
CA ALA A 42 -3.28 -13.31 2.45
C ALA A 42 -2.01 -14.09 2.04
N TYR A 43 -0.84 -13.47 2.18
CA TYR A 43 0.45 -14.11 1.92
C TYR A 43 0.79 -15.20 2.94
N ARG A 44 0.52 -14.97 4.23
CA ARG A 44 0.80 -15.92 5.31
C ARG A 44 -0.17 -17.11 5.36
N HIS A 45 -1.40 -16.92 4.88
CA HIS A 45 -2.47 -17.92 4.97
C HIS A 45 -2.91 -18.48 3.62
N GLY A 46 -2.06 -18.37 2.57
CA GLY A 46 -2.36 -18.92 1.26
C GLY A 46 -1.40 -18.45 0.17
N SER A 47 -1.90 -18.32 -1.06
CA SER A 47 -1.06 -17.94 -2.21
C SER A 47 -0.59 -16.48 -2.17
N GLY A 48 -1.24 -15.62 -1.39
CA GLY A 48 -0.98 -14.17 -1.33
C GLY A 48 -1.38 -13.35 -2.56
N TRP A 49 -1.78 -13.99 -3.66
CA TRP A 49 -2.16 -13.29 -4.89
C TRP A 49 -3.58 -12.74 -4.81
N ARG A 50 -3.74 -11.45 -5.08
CA ARG A 50 -5.03 -10.75 -5.11
C ARG A 50 -5.12 -9.77 -6.29
N THR A 51 -6.26 -9.77 -6.96
CA THR A 51 -6.62 -8.72 -7.92
C THR A 51 -7.06 -7.45 -7.19
N LEU A 52 -7.07 -6.31 -7.88
CA LEU A 52 -7.58 -5.06 -7.30
C LEU A 52 -9.05 -5.18 -6.88
N ALA A 53 -9.86 -5.91 -7.65
CA ALA A 53 -11.28 -6.15 -7.32
C ALA A 53 -11.47 -6.99 -6.05
N GLU A 54 -10.61 -8.00 -5.83
CA GLU A 54 -10.64 -8.79 -4.59
C GLU A 54 -10.23 -7.94 -3.38
N ILE A 55 -9.23 -7.07 -3.53
CA ILE A 55 -8.79 -6.17 -2.46
C ILE A 55 -9.86 -5.12 -2.17
N GLU A 56 -10.49 -4.54 -3.19
CA GLU A 56 -11.60 -3.59 -3.07
C GLU A 56 -12.78 -4.24 -2.34
N LYS A 57 -13.19 -5.44 -2.73
CA LYS A 57 -14.26 -6.19 -2.05
C LYS A 57 -13.94 -6.44 -0.56
N ALA A 58 -12.68 -6.68 -0.24
CA ALA A 58 -12.26 -6.98 1.13
C ALA A 58 -12.07 -5.74 2.02
N THR A 59 -11.65 -4.61 1.43
CA THR A 59 -11.25 -3.41 2.18
C THR A 59 -12.22 -2.24 2.06
N GLY A 60 -13.10 -2.26 1.05
CA GLY A 60 -14.01 -1.17 0.72
C GLY A 60 -13.34 0.05 0.06
N PHE A 61 -12.04 -0.01 -0.24
CA PHE A 61 -11.33 1.10 -0.85
C PHE A 61 -11.33 1.01 -2.39
N PRO A 62 -11.44 2.15 -3.10
CA PRO A 62 -11.40 2.16 -4.55
C PRO A 62 -10.09 1.58 -5.11
N GLN A 63 -10.16 0.88 -6.24
CA GLN A 63 -8.99 0.26 -6.88
C GLN A 63 -7.85 1.23 -7.20
N ALA A 64 -8.16 2.49 -7.51
CA ALA A 64 -7.16 3.53 -7.72
C ALA A 64 -6.37 3.83 -6.43
N SER A 65 -7.06 3.96 -5.29
CA SER A 65 -6.43 4.13 -3.98
C SER A 65 -5.60 2.90 -3.60
N ILE A 66 -6.12 1.69 -3.82
CA ILE A 66 -5.38 0.44 -3.58
C ILE A 66 -4.09 0.41 -4.40
N SER A 67 -4.17 0.74 -5.69
CA SER A 67 -3.00 0.77 -6.57
C SER A 67 -1.95 1.77 -6.10
N ALA A 68 -2.35 2.94 -5.61
CA ALA A 68 -1.44 3.92 -5.03
C ALA A 68 -0.76 3.38 -3.75
N GLN A 69 -1.53 2.75 -2.86
CA GLN A 69 -0.97 2.19 -1.61
C GLN A 69 -0.03 1.02 -1.86
N LEU A 70 -0.32 0.13 -2.83
CA LEU A 70 0.60 -0.94 -3.24
C LEU A 70 1.94 -0.38 -3.76
N ARG A 71 1.92 0.77 -4.45
CA ARG A 71 3.17 1.46 -4.86
C ARG A 71 3.89 2.08 -3.68
N HIS A 72 3.17 2.58 -2.68
CA HIS A 72 3.77 3.13 -1.46
C HIS A 72 4.54 2.09 -0.68
N LEU A 73 3.99 0.89 -0.51
CA LEU A 73 4.61 -0.21 0.25
C LEU A 73 6.05 -0.53 -0.18
N ARG A 74 6.41 -0.30 -1.45
CA ARG A 74 7.79 -0.51 -1.95
C ARG A 74 8.82 0.49 -1.41
N LYS A 75 8.39 1.66 -0.93
CA LYS A 75 9.33 2.72 -0.55
C LYS A 75 9.83 2.49 0.89
N PRO A 76 11.06 2.88 1.22
CA PRO A 76 11.62 2.69 2.57
C PRO A 76 10.76 3.21 3.71
N ARG A 77 10.20 4.42 3.55
CA ARG A 77 9.33 5.04 4.55
C ARG A 77 7.98 4.36 4.77
N PHE A 78 7.64 3.35 3.97
CA PHE A 78 6.45 2.52 4.12
C PHE A 78 6.80 1.04 4.33
N GLY A 79 8.07 0.72 4.60
CA GLY A 79 8.53 -0.61 5.01
C GLY A 79 9.25 -1.46 3.95
N SER A 80 9.58 -0.91 2.76
CA SER A 80 10.37 -1.62 1.72
C SER A 80 9.84 -3.00 1.31
N TYR A 81 8.52 -3.18 1.30
CA TYR A 81 7.91 -4.46 0.99
C TYR A 81 8.17 -4.89 -0.45
N ALA A 82 8.34 -6.20 -0.66
CA ALA A 82 8.30 -6.81 -1.97
C ALA A 82 6.85 -6.85 -2.47
N VAL A 83 6.58 -6.16 -3.59
CA VAL A 83 5.24 -6.13 -4.21
C VAL A 83 5.34 -6.68 -5.63
N ASP A 84 5.04 -7.97 -5.76
CA ASP A 84 5.02 -8.68 -7.03
C ASP A 84 3.75 -8.39 -7.83
N LYS A 85 3.82 -8.50 -9.15
CA LYS A 85 2.70 -8.30 -10.07
C LYS A 85 2.78 -9.31 -11.22
N ARG A 86 1.68 -10.00 -11.53
CA ARG A 86 1.59 -10.91 -12.68
C ARG A 86 0.21 -10.91 -13.32
N ARG A 87 0.12 -11.39 -14.57
CA ARG A 87 -1.17 -11.67 -15.22
C ARG A 87 -1.79 -12.93 -14.61
N ARG A 88 -3.07 -12.86 -14.26
CA ARG A 88 -3.88 -14.03 -13.91
C ARG A 88 -4.18 -14.80 -15.18
N ARG A 89 -3.90 -16.11 -15.16
CA ARG A 89 -3.88 -16.98 -16.35
C ARG A 89 -5.20 -16.98 -17.13
N ASP A 90 -6.33 -16.83 -16.43
CA ASP A 90 -7.64 -17.15 -17.01
C ASP A 90 -8.49 -15.92 -17.36
N ALA A 91 -8.09 -14.72 -16.94
CA ALA A 91 -8.96 -13.53 -16.99
C ALA A 91 -8.31 -12.29 -17.60
N GLY A 92 -7.04 -12.35 -18.00
CA GLY A 92 -6.28 -11.16 -18.43
C GLY A 92 -6.11 -10.10 -17.34
N LEU A 93 -6.57 -10.33 -16.11
CA LEU A 93 -6.45 -9.41 -14.99
C LEU A 93 -5.04 -9.41 -14.41
N TRP A 94 -4.66 -8.30 -13.79
CA TRP A 94 -3.45 -8.24 -12.98
C TRP A 94 -3.75 -8.63 -11.54
N GLU A 95 -2.87 -9.44 -10.96
CA GLU A 95 -2.86 -9.74 -9.53
C GLU A 95 -1.53 -9.36 -8.90
N TYR A 96 -1.59 -9.07 -7.61
CA TYR A 96 -0.52 -8.54 -6.80
C TYR A 96 -0.31 -9.43 -5.59
N ARG A 97 0.92 -9.48 -5.09
CA ARG A 97 1.26 -10.15 -3.83
C ARG A 97 2.24 -9.26 -3.07
N VAL A 98 2.09 -9.21 -1.74
CA VAL A 98 2.97 -8.45 -0.86
C VAL A 98 3.65 -9.40 0.11
N SER A 99 4.97 -9.34 0.21
CA SER A 99 5.78 -10.06 1.19
C SER A 99 6.82 -9.15 1.85
N HIS A 100 7.43 -9.63 2.94
CA HIS A 100 8.62 -9.03 3.54
C HIS A 100 9.87 -9.54 2.85
#